data_AF-A0A6I1YYG8-F1
#
_entry.id   AF-A0A6I1YYG8-F1
#
_cell.length_a   1.000
_cell.length_b   1.000
_cell.length_c   1.000
_cell.angle_alpha   90.00
_cell.angle_beta   90.00
_cell.angle_gamma   90.00
#
_symmetry.space_group_name_H-M   'P 1'
#
loop_
_entity.id
_entity.type
_entity.pdbx_description
1 polymer ?
#
loop_
_entity_poly.entity_id
_entity_poly.type
_entity_poly.pdbx_seq_one_letter_code
_entity_poly.pdbx_strand_id
1 'polypeptide(L)'
;MEDHLSRLDALRFARRVFADHTARQLATIDQWIADEERRETERRQGDLTRPPAPDWLLEVGLNRDHAVYVHRGDCWNAGKRSRGVDEAGARQALADGVVACPHCRPDMV
;
A
#
# COMPACT_ATOMS: atom_id res chain seq x y z
N MET A 1 36.20 29.31 -48.52
CA MET A 1 35.41 29.98 -47.47
C MET A 1 35.02 28.91 -46.47
N GLU A 2 35.91 28.62 -45.52
CA GLU A 2 35.56 27.82 -44.35
C GLU A 2 35.03 28.77 -43.30
N ASP A 3 33.72 28.79 -43.12
CA ASP A 3 33.07 29.41 -41.97
C ASP A 3 33.23 28.47 -40.77
N HIS A 4 34.43 28.46 -40.19
CA HIS A 4 34.71 27.67 -38.99
C HIS A 4 34.13 28.41 -37.78
N LEU A 5 33.17 27.76 -37.11
CA LEU A 5 32.62 28.21 -35.82
C LEU A 5 33.72 28.73 -34.90
N SER A 6 33.58 30.00 -34.47
CA SER A 6 34.51 30.55 -33.51
C SER A 6 34.41 29.77 -32.19
N ARG A 7 35.51 29.73 -31.44
CA ARG A 7 35.51 29.15 -30.08
C ARG A 7 34.43 29.77 -29.19
N LEU A 8 34.12 31.05 -29.38
CA LEU A 8 33.07 31.74 -28.64
C LEU A 8 31.67 31.19 -28.98
N ASP A 9 31.41 30.89 -30.24
CA ASP A 9 30.12 30.33 -30.66
C ASP A 9 29.93 28.90 -30.17
N ALA A 10 31.00 28.11 -30.18
CA ALA A 10 31.01 26.77 -29.58
C ALA A 10 30.68 26.81 -28.08
N LEU A 11 31.27 27.75 -27.32
CA LEU A 11 30.98 27.90 -25.90
C LEU A 11 29.55 28.39 -25.63
N ARG A 12 29.04 29.33 -26.43
CA ARG A 12 27.64 29.79 -26.34
C ARG A 12 26.66 28.66 -26.64
N PHE A 13 26.97 27.84 -27.63
CA PHE A 13 26.17 26.66 -27.96
C PHE A 13 26.17 25.65 -26.82
N ALA A 14 27.35 25.27 -26.32
CA ALA A 14 27.48 24.37 -25.19
C ALA A 14 26.68 24.85 -23.98
N ARG A 15 26.78 26.14 -23.62
CA ARG A 15 26.01 26.73 -22.52
C ARG A 15 24.49 26.53 -22.70
N ARG A 16 23.96 26.79 -23.89
CA ARG A 16 22.51 26.60 -24.17
C ARG A 16 22.11 25.14 -24.03
N VAL A 17 22.89 24.23 -24.64
CA VAL A 17 22.61 22.79 -24.56
C VAL A 17 22.60 22.28 -23.12
N PHE A 18 23.60 22.68 -22.31
CA PHE A 18 23.65 22.29 -20.91
C PHE A 18 22.50 22.89 -20.08
N ALA A 19 22.16 24.16 -20.33
CA ALA A 19 21.02 24.79 -19.65
C ALA A 19 19.72 24.06 -19.97
N ASP A 20 19.46 23.78 -21.24
CA ASP A 20 18.25 23.07 -21.68
C ASP A 20 18.22 21.63 -21.14
N HIS A 21 19.36 20.94 -21.15
CA HIS A 21 19.47 19.60 -20.60
C HIS A 21 19.18 19.59 -19.10
N THR A 22 19.81 20.50 -18.34
CA THR A 22 19.62 20.63 -16.89
C THR A 22 18.17 20.94 -16.55
N ALA A 23 17.53 21.85 -17.28
CA ALA A 23 16.13 22.17 -17.08
C ALA A 23 15.22 20.95 -17.24
N ARG A 24 15.46 20.11 -18.27
CA ARG A 24 14.71 18.86 -18.45
C ARG A 24 14.97 17.85 -17.33
N GLN A 25 16.23 17.71 -16.90
CA GLN A 25 16.58 16.78 -15.81
C GLN A 25 15.93 17.21 -14.49
N LEU A 26 15.96 18.50 -14.17
CA LEU A 26 15.29 19.04 -12.98
C LEU A 26 13.78 18.78 -13.05
N ALA A 27 13.13 19.05 -14.18
CA ALA A 27 11.70 18.77 -14.34
C ALA A 27 11.35 17.29 -14.12
N THR A 28 12.20 16.36 -14.55
CA THR A 28 12.03 14.92 -14.27
C THR A 28 12.19 14.61 -12.79
N ILE A 29 13.19 15.17 -12.12
CA ILE A 29 13.42 14.99 -10.68
C ILE A 29 12.24 15.54 -9.88
N ASP A 30 11.76 16.74 -10.22
CA ASP A 30 10.62 17.38 -9.56
C ASP A 30 9.35 16.52 -9.65
N GLN A 31 9.12 15.86 -10.80
CA GLN A 31 8.00 14.91 -10.95
C GLN A 31 8.15 13.70 -10.01
N TRP A 32 9.36 13.13 -9.90
CA TRP A 32 9.59 12.01 -8.97
C TRP A 32 9.42 12.42 -7.51
N ILE A 33 9.86 13.62 -7.15
CA ILE A 33 9.65 14.18 -5.81
C ILE A 33 8.15 14.28 -5.52
N ALA A 34 7.39 14.91 -6.41
CA ALA A 34 5.94 15.06 -6.24
C ALA A 34 5.21 13.70 -6.13
N ASP A 35 5.65 12.70 -6.89
CA ASP A 35 5.10 11.34 -6.80
C ASP A 35 5.42 10.67 -5.46
N GLU A 36 6.62 10.85 -4.91
CA GLU A 36 6.97 10.29 -3.61
C GLU A 36 6.30 11.04 -2.46
N GLU A 37 6.21 12.37 -2.52
CA GLU A 37 5.44 13.17 -1.55
C GLU A 37 3.97 12.76 -1.50
N ARG A 38 3.37 12.45 -2.67
CA ARG A 38 2.01 11.92 -2.74
C ARG A 38 1.90 10.57 -2.03
N ARG A 39 2.82 9.64 -2.29
CA ARG A 39 2.85 8.33 -1.62
C ARG A 39 3.04 8.45 -0.11
N GLU A 40 3.92 9.33 0.35
CA GLU A 40 4.10 9.57 1.78
C GLU A 40 2.86 10.15 2.44
N THR A 41 2.18 11.07 1.75
CA THR A 41 0.91 11.63 2.22
C THR A 41 -0.16 10.54 2.30
N GLU A 42 -0.31 9.71 1.26
CA GLU A 42 -1.24 8.58 1.25
C GLU A 42 -0.94 7.57 2.37
N ARG A 43 0.34 7.23 2.61
CA ARG A 43 0.74 6.36 3.73
C ARG A 43 0.36 6.97 5.07
N ARG A 44 0.69 8.24 5.29
CA ARG A 44 0.38 8.95 6.54
C ARG A 44 -1.13 9.05 6.77
N GLN A 45 -1.90 9.39 5.74
CA GLN A 45 -3.35 9.41 5.81
C GLN A 45 -3.92 8.02 6.08
N GLY A 46 -3.36 7.00 5.42
CA GLY A 46 -3.74 5.61 5.63
C GLY A 46 -3.47 5.14 7.06
N ASP A 47 -2.39 5.57 7.70
CA ASP A 47 -2.08 5.23 9.10
C ASP A 47 -2.96 6.02 10.09
N LEU A 48 -3.28 7.29 9.81
CA LEU A 48 -4.17 8.11 10.64
C LEU A 48 -5.64 7.66 10.55
N THR A 49 -6.07 7.19 9.38
CA THR A 49 -7.45 6.79 9.13
C THR A 49 -7.66 5.28 9.19
N ARG A 50 -6.60 4.48 9.42
CA ARG A 50 -6.70 3.03 9.54
C ARG A 50 -7.70 2.70 10.66
N PRO A 51 -8.78 1.95 10.36
CA PRO A 51 -9.64 1.42 11.41
C PRO A 51 -8.81 0.57 12.37
N PRO A 52 -9.14 0.55 13.67
CA PRO A 52 -8.50 -0.37 14.60
C PRO A 52 -8.60 -1.80 14.06
N ALA A 53 -7.59 -2.62 14.36
CA ALA A 53 -7.63 -4.03 14.00
C ALA A 53 -8.90 -4.65 14.62
N PRO A 54 -9.66 -5.44 13.85
CA PRO A 54 -10.91 -6.02 14.34
C PRO A 54 -10.60 -7.07 15.41
N ASP A 55 -11.38 -7.08 16.50
CA ASP A 55 -11.23 -8.06 17.58
C ASP A 55 -11.60 -9.49 17.18
N TRP A 56 -12.29 -9.64 16.05
CA TRP A 56 -12.74 -10.91 15.50
C TRP A 56 -12.51 -10.97 14.00
N LEU A 57 -12.10 -12.15 13.54
CA LEU A 57 -11.75 -12.41 12.15
C LEU A 57 -12.51 -13.64 11.65
N LEU A 58 -13.03 -13.56 10.43
CA LEU A 58 -13.59 -14.69 9.71
C LEU A 58 -12.65 -15.07 8.56
N GLU A 59 -12.00 -16.22 8.67
CA GLU A 59 -11.15 -16.77 7.63
C GLU A 59 -12.01 -17.42 6.55
N VAL A 60 -11.78 -17.04 5.30
CA VAL A 60 -12.47 -17.62 4.14
C VAL A 60 -11.53 -18.51 3.33
N GLY A 61 -12.10 -19.58 2.78
CA GLY A 61 -11.37 -20.54 1.96
C GLY A 61 -11.00 -19.97 0.59
N LEU A 62 -10.67 -20.87 -0.35
CA LEU A 62 -10.42 -20.48 -1.74
C LEU A 62 -11.68 -19.88 -2.39
N ASN A 63 -12.86 -20.36 -1.99
CA ASN A 63 -14.11 -19.69 -2.28
C ASN A 63 -14.39 -18.63 -1.21
N ARG A 64 -14.49 -17.36 -1.62
CA ARG A 64 -14.71 -16.22 -0.73
C ARG A 64 -16.03 -16.28 0.04
N ASP A 65 -16.99 -17.05 -0.45
CA ASP A 65 -18.30 -17.20 0.18
C ASP A 65 -18.32 -18.26 1.29
N HIS A 66 -17.25 -19.05 1.43
CA HIS A 66 -17.18 -20.12 2.42
C HIS A 66 -16.20 -19.77 3.55
N ALA A 67 -16.77 -19.48 4.72
CA ALA A 67 -16.02 -19.29 5.95
C ALA A 67 -15.54 -20.64 6.49
N VAL A 68 -14.26 -20.70 6.87
CA VAL A 68 -13.60 -21.92 7.33
C VAL A 68 -13.36 -21.87 8.84
N TYR A 69 -12.87 -20.72 9.33
CA TYR A 69 -12.60 -20.54 10.75
C TYR A 69 -13.04 -19.15 11.24
N VAL A 70 -13.53 -19.11 12.48
CA VAL A 70 -13.63 -17.88 13.29
C VAL A 70 -12.35 -17.77 14.12
N HIS A 71 -11.77 -16.58 14.21
CA HIS A 71 -10.59 -16.27 15.01
C HIS A 71 -10.80 -15.03 15.89
N ARG A 72 -10.00 -14.93 16.93
CA ARG A 72 -9.70 -13.66 17.61
C ARG A 72 -8.80 -12.81 16.72
N GLY A 73 -8.93 -11.49 16.84
CA GLY A 73 -8.21 -10.49 16.04
C GLY A 73 -6.69 -10.56 16.12
N ASP A 74 -6.18 -11.07 17.25
CA ASP A 74 -4.76 -11.24 17.56
C ASP A 74 -4.25 -12.67 17.27
N CYS A 75 -5.05 -13.52 16.63
CA CYS A 75 -4.65 -14.90 16.34
C CYS A 75 -3.49 -14.95 15.32
N TRP A 76 -2.33 -15.42 15.78
CA TRP A 76 -1.15 -15.61 14.93
C TRP A 76 -1.37 -16.60 13.77
N ASN A 77 -2.36 -17.50 13.90
CA ASN A 77 -2.70 -18.51 12.90
C ASN A 77 -3.89 -18.10 12.01
N ALA A 78 -4.33 -16.84 12.05
CA ALA A 78 -5.35 -16.36 11.13
C ALA A 78 -4.79 -16.32 9.70
N GLY A 79 -5.52 -16.92 8.75
CA GLY A 79 -5.14 -16.91 7.36
C GLY A 79 -5.11 -15.51 6.75
N LYS A 80 -4.31 -15.32 5.69
CA LYS A 80 -4.22 -14.04 4.96
C LYS A 80 -5.55 -13.58 4.34
N ARG A 81 -6.50 -14.51 4.15
CA ARG A 81 -7.84 -14.25 3.63
C ARG A 81 -8.85 -14.19 4.78
N SER A 82 -8.58 -13.33 5.74
CA SER A 82 -9.51 -13.08 6.84
C SER A 82 -10.17 -11.72 6.67
N ARG A 83 -11.46 -11.64 6.96
CA ARG A 83 -12.19 -10.37 7.05
C ARG A 83 -12.50 -10.04 8.50
N GLY A 84 -12.39 -8.77 8.87
CA GLY A 84 -12.88 -8.29 10.17
C GLY A 84 -14.38 -8.44 10.28
N VAL A 85 -14.83 -8.93 11.43
CA VAL A 85 -16.25 -8.95 11.82
C VAL A 85 -16.37 -8.37 13.22
N ASP A 86 -17.56 -7.91 13.57
CA ASP A 86 -17.87 -7.59 14.96
C ASP A 86 -18.11 -8.88 15.77
N GLU A 87 -18.20 -8.72 17.08
CA GLU A 87 -18.41 -9.85 17.99
C GLU A 87 -19.75 -10.56 17.72
N ALA A 88 -20.80 -9.80 17.37
CA ALA A 88 -22.10 -10.37 17.02
C ALA A 88 -22.02 -11.24 15.77
N GLY A 89 -21.33 -10.78 14.72
CA GLY A 89 -21.07 -11.56 13.51
C GLY A 89 -20.19 -12.78 13.75
N ALA A 90 -19.20 -12.69 14.65
CA ALA A 90 -18.39 -13.84 15.05
C ALA A 90 -19.23 -14.91 15.78
N ARG A 91 -20.06 -14.50 16.74
CA ARG A 91 -21.00 -15.41 17.43
C ARG A 91 -22.00 -16.03 16.47
N GLN A 92 -22.55 -15.25 15.54
CA GLN A 92 -23.48 -15.76 14.54
C GLN A 92 -22.79 -16.78 13.62
N ALA A 93 -21.57 -16.52 13.16
CA ALA A 93 -20.82 -17.46 12.34
C ALA A 93 -20.56 -18.80 13.08
N LEU A 94 -20.22 -18.74 14.36
CA LEU A 94 -20.10 -19.95 15.20
C LEU A 94 -21.45 -20.68 15.31
N ALA A 95 -22.55 -19.95 15.51
CA ALA A 95 -23.89 -20.53 15.57
C ALA A 95 -24.33 -21.15 14.24
N ASP A 96 -23.92 -20.58 13.11
CA ASP A 96 -24.16 -21.08 11.76
C ASP A 96 -23.26 -22.27 11.39
N GLY A 97 -22.38 -22.70 12.30
CA GLY A 97 -21.55 -23.90 12.17
C GLY A 97 -20.14 -23.67 11.60
N VAL A 98 -19.69 -22.41 11.48
CA VAL A 98 -18.28 -22.13 11.17
C VAL A 98 -17.42 -22.58 12.34
N VAL A 99 -16.31 -23.26 12.04
CA VAL A 99 -15.46 -23.86 13.06
C VAL A 99 -14.70 -22.78 13.83
N ALA A 100 -14.61 -22.90 15.15
CA ALA A 100 -13.74 -22.04 15.96
C ALA A 100 -12.27 -22.42 15.71
N CYS A 101 -11.39 -21.43 15.51
CA CYS A 101 -9.96 -21.70 15.34
C CYS A 101 -9.41 -22.43 16.60
N PRO A 102 -8.78 -23.60 16.45
CA PRO A 102 -8.31 -24.38 17.60
C PRO A 102 -7.13 -23.71 18.34
N HIS A 103 -6.45 -22.75 17.71
CA HIS A 103 -5.29 -22.08 18.30
C HIS A 103 -5.68 -20.91 19.22
N CYS A 104 -6.63 -20.07 18.83
CA CYS A 104 -7.09 -18.96 19.65
C CYS A 104 -8.39 -19.25 20.41
N ARG A 105 -9.07 -20.37 20.12
CA ARG A 105 -10.31 -20.85 20.75
C ARG A 105 -11.31 -19.73 21.07
N PRO A 106 -11.81 -19.02 20.02
CA PRO A 106 -12.68 -17.87 20.15
C PRO A 106 -14.03 -18.15 20.84
N ASP A 107 -14.43 -19.42 20.89
CA ASP A 107 -15.67 -19.94 21.46
C ASP A 107 -15.62 -20.12 22.99
N MET A 108 -14.44 -20.00 23.60
CA MET A 108 -14.26 -20.29 25.02
C MET A 108 -13.96 -19.07 25.90
N VAL A 109 -13.99 -17.87 25.30
CA VAL A 109 -13.85 -16.61 26.02
C VAL A 109 -15.19 -16.00 26.37
#